data_AF-A0A4P5QND8-F1
#
_entry.id   AF-A0A4P5QND8-F1
#
_cell.length_a   1.000
_cell.length_b   1.000
_cell.length_c   1.000
_cell.angle_alpha   90.00
_cell.angle_beta   90.00
_cell.angle_gamma   90.00
#
_symmetry.space_group_name_H-M   'P 1'
#
loop_
_entity.id
_entity.type
_entity.pdbx_description
1 polymer ?
#
loop_
_entity_poly.entity_id
_entity_poly.type
_entity_poly.pdbx_seq_one_letter_code
_entity_poly.pdbx_strand_id
1 'polypeptide(L)'
;MKKFFQKLFGIEPPPKGVQKRAEPAAVRPSPQPAFEPYKKGDGIGGKYEVHGTLGMGGFGVVLLATERDTNELRALKTFRDELLADGASRDAFRKEALLWVNLEEHPFILAARWVETFSGRLFVAMDYIAPDAERRVNLADHLRSGKPVRPERAAEWAIQFCMGMEHANAHGIRCHRDIKPANILIARDGTLKIADFGLAALAERRPELTDRHRMIEDLCKDAGMEVAFVSQNKPAGKNRAFIAQGQNGEFGFSIIQTEGKMMCGTPGYLAPEVYRGETADVRSDIYTFGLVLWQMATGSASPPFIGPFRGDIEGFMRMTYEQQMSGRVPSVTSPLGAVIERCLNPAPPKRYSNFSELRGALEPIFQKLTGRGVTIPTAGENSVAFWCNKGGSLFALGRNEEALACFDKALLIDPRDTMSWCNKGGVLVELERLDEAIACFNKTLSIDPQHALAWSNKGGALRELGRHEEAITCYDKALAIEPRMPTAWNNKGRSFNALGLREKAITCFDNALAIDPRHSAAWTNKGRTLGLLERHDEALACFDRAIASEPGDAMALNNKGTSLADLGRHEEAIACYERALEIDPRHVMAWFNKAGA
;
A
#
# COMPACT_ATOMS: atom_id res chain seq x y z
N MET A 1 -31.27 -39.15 1.83
CA MET A 1 -30.66 -37.79 1.86
C MET A 1 -31.45 -36.72 2.60
N LYS A 2 -32.75 -36.85 2.90
CA LYS A 2 -33.47 -35.89 3.79
C LYS A 2 -33.27 -36.11 5.31
N LYS A 3 -32.85 -37.31 5.73
CA LYS A 3 -32.60 -37.65 7.15
C LYS A 3 -31.19 -37.33 7.67
N PHE A 4 -30.27 -36.89 6.81
CA PHE A 4 -28.91 -36.48 7.24
C PHE A 4 -28.92 -35.05 7.82
N PHE A 5 -29.80 -34.17 7.34
CA PHE A 5 -29.89 -32.78 7.78
C PHE A 5 -30.69 -32.55 9.07
N GLN A 6 -31.53 -33.49 9.52
CA GLN A 6 -32.30 -33.32 10.76
C GLN A 6 -31.52 -33.69 12.04
N LYS A 7 -30.42 -34.44 11.93
CA LYS A 7 -29.65 -34.90 13.10
C LYS A 7 -28.49 -33.98 13.50
N LEU A 8 -28.14 -32.99 12.66
CA LEU A 8 -27.04 -32.04 12.91
C LEU A 8 -27.43 -30.82 13.76
N PHE A 9 -28.73 -30.53 13.90
CA PHE A 9 -29.24 -29.29 14.51
C PHE A 9 -30.13 -29.57 15.72
N GLY A 10 -29.63 -30.36 16.68
CA GLY A 10 -30.30 -30.55 17.97
C GLY A 10 -30.61 -29.21 18.63
N ILE A 11 -31.89 -28.82 18.62
CA ILE A 11 -32.38 -27.61 19.27
C ILE A 11 -33.66 -27.98 20.01
N GLU A 12 -33.57 -28.10 21.33
CA GLU A 12 -34.70 -27.81 22.21
C GLU A 12 -34.82 -26.29 22.39
N PRO A 13 -36.04 -25.74 22.53
CA PRO A 13 -36.23 -24.31 22.68
C PRO A 13 -35.78 -23.81 24.07
N PRO A 14 -35.10 -22.66 24.18
CA PRO A 14 -34.72 -22.10 25.48
C PRO A 14 -35.92 -21.41 26.16
N PRO A 15 -35.94 -21.35 27.51
CA PRO A 15 -37.01 -20.74 28.27
C PRO A 15 -36.98 -19.20 28.17
N LYS A 16 -38.17 -18.59 28.22
CA LYS A 16 -38.38 -17.14 28.18
C LYS A 16 -37.99 -16.48 29.50
N GLY A 17 -37.22 -15.38 29.40
CA GLY A 17 -37.29 -14.25 30.33
C GLY A 17 -36.00 -13.89 31.04
N VAL A 18 -35.28 -12.89 30.52
CA VAL A 18 -34.47 -11.94 31.33
C VAL A 18 -34.49 -10.59 30.62
N GLN A 19 -34.91 -9.53 31.33
CA GLN A 19 -34.88 -8.14 30.87
C GLN A 19 -33.42 -7.65 30.78
N LYS A 20 -33.02 -7.06 29.64
CA LYS A 20 -31.74 -6.35 29.50
C LYS A 20 -31.86 -4.93 30.09
N ARG A 21 -30.97 -4.60 31.03
CA ARG A 21 -30.70 -3.24 31.52
C ARG A 21 -30.18 -2.36 30.37
N ALA A 22 -30.58 -1.08 30.37
CA ALA A 22 -30.12 -0.07 29.43
C ALA A 22 -28.68 0.37 29.73
N GLU A 23 -27.83 0.42 28.71
CA GLU A 23 -26.51 1.07 28.75
C GLU A 23 -26.61 2.55 28.35
N PRO A 24 -25.70 3.43 28.81
CA PRO A 24 -25.75 4.86 28.54
C PRO A 24 -25.40 5.17 27.08
N ALA A 25 -26.07 6.18 26.51
CA ALA A 25 -25.91 6.60 25.12
C ALA A 25 -24.47 7.09 24.81
N ALA A 26 -23.80 6.40 23.89
CA ALA A 26 -22.58 6.90 23.26
C ALA A 26 -22.91 8.13 22.40
N VAL A 27 -22.11 9.19 22.55
CA VAL A 27 -22.19 10.42 21.76
C VAL A 27 -21.91 10.06 20.29
N ARG A 28 -22.90 10.27 19.42
CA ARG A 28 -22.73 10.08 17.96
C ARG A 28 -21.87 11.23 17.40
N PRO A 29 -20.79 10.95 16.65
CA PRO A 29 -20.11 11.97 15.89
C PRO A 29 -21.06 12.54 14.81
N SER A 30 -20.89 13.83 14.52
CA SER A 30 -21.64 14.57 13.51
C SER A 30 -21.57 13.87 12.14
N PRO A 31 -22.68 13.78 11.38
CA PRO A 31 -22.64 13.22 10.04
C PRO A 31 -21.72 14.05 9.13
N GLN A 32 -20.74 13.38 8.52
CA GLN A 32 -19.96 14.00 7.44
C GLN A 32 -20.87 14.20 6.22
N PRO A 33 -20.68 15.28 5.45
CA PRO A 33 -21.48 15.56 4.26
C PRO A 33 -21.35 14.42 3.23
N ALA A 34 -22.43 14.19 2.48
CA ALA A 34 -22.51 13.16 1.45
C ALA A 34 -21.46 13.35 0.34
N PHE A 35 -21.03 12.25 -0.27
CA PHE A 35 -20.05 12.16 -1.34
C PHE A 35 -20.32 13.15 -2.50
N GLU A 36 -19.47 14.17 -2.63
CA GLU A 36 -19.30 14.87 -3.92
C GLU A 36 -18.12 14.23 -4.68
N PRO A 37 -18.34 13.66 -5.88
CA PRO A 37 -17.25 13.10 -6.67
C PRO A 37 -16.28 14.21 -7.10
N TYR A 38 -14.98 13.95 -6.93
CA TYR A 38 -13.91 14.82 -7.42
C TYR A 38 -14.12 15.19 -8.89
N LYS A 39 -14.07 16.48 -9.19
CA LYS A 39 -14.24 17.06 -10.52
C LYS A 39 -12.87 17.34 -11.15
N LYS A 40 -12.88 17.49 -12.47
CA LYS A 40 -11.70 17.95 -13.21
C LYS A 40 -11.27 19.33 -12.68
N GLY A 41 -10.00 19.45 -12.34
CA GLY A 41 -9.39 20.65 -11.75
C GLY A 41 -9.27 20.61 -10.23
N ASP A 42 -9.89 19.63 -9.56
CA ASP A 42 -9.80 19.52 -8.10
C ASP A 42 -8.37 19.17 -7.67
N GLY A 43 -7.91 19.80 -6.57
CA GLY A 43 -6.65 19.49 -5.92
C GLY A 43 -6.84 18.46 -4.80
N ILE A 44 -6.04 17.40 -4.80
CA ILE A 44 -6.00 16.43 -3.70
C ILE A 44 -4.69 16.61 -2.92
N GLY A 45 -4.83 17.05 -1.66
CA GLY A 45 -3.70 17.16 -0.73
C GLY A 45 -2.62 18.17 -1.10
N GLY A 46 -2.89 19.06 -2.06
CA GLY A 46 -1.85 19.94 -2.64
C GLY A 46 -0.81 19.21 -3.50
N LYS A 47 -0.92 17.88 -3.64
CA LYS A 47 0.04 17.02 -4.36
C LYS A 47 -0.48 16.59 -5.73
N TYR A 48 -1.79 16.40 -5.87
CA TYR A 48 -2.38 15.92 -7.13
C TYR A 48 -3.40 16.90 -7.71
N GLU A 49 -3.48 16.95 -9.04
CA GLU A 49 -4.51 17.67 -9.79
C GLU A 49 -5.36 16.68 -10.60
N VAL A 50 -6.67 16.64 -10.34
CA VAL A 50 -7.59 15.66 -10.94
C VAL A 50 -7.96 16.06 -12.37
N HIS A 51 -7.82 15.12 -13.31
CA HIS A 51 -8.24 15.28 -14.70
C HIS A 51 -9.62 14.67 -14.99
N GLY A 52 -10.03 13.68 -14.21
CA GLY A 52 -11.33 13.03 -14.32
C GLY A 52 -11.35 11.63 -13.69
N THR A 53 -12.45 10.92 -13.91
CA THR A 53 -12.66 9.58 -13.35
C THR A 53 -12.37 8.51 -14.40
N LEU A 54 -11.45 7.59 -14.09
CA LEU A 54 -11.11 6.42 -14.91
C LEU A 54 -12.13 5.29 -14.74
N GLY A 55 -12.69 5.15 -13.54
CA GLY A 55 -13.72 4.14 -13.26
C GLY A 55 -14.35 4.32 -11.89
N MET A 56 -15.61 3.89 -11.76
CA MET A 56 -16.32 3.81 -10.49
C MET A 56 -16.85 2.39 -10.31
N GLY A 57 -16.51 1.77 -9.18
CA GLY A 57 -17.00 0.46 -8.79
C GLY A 57 -17.84 0.51 -7.52
N GLY A 58 -18.27 -0.66 -7.03
CA GLY A 58 -19.04 -0.79 -5.79
C GLY A 58 -18.31 -0.30 -4.53
N PHE A 59 -16.98 -0.31 -4.53
CA PHE A 59 -16.17 0.00 -3.33
C PHE A 59 -15.34 1.28 -3.42
N GLY A 60 -15.23 1.90 -4.59
CA GLY A 60 -14.34 3.04 -4.75
C GLY A 60 -14.36 3.68 -6.13
N VAL A 61 -13.55 4.72 -6.26
CA VAL A 61 -13.37 5.54 -7.45
C VAL A 61 -11.89 5.52 -7.81
N VAL A 62 -11.61 5.38 -9.11
CA VAL A 62 -10.27 5.54 -9.66
C VAL A 62 -10.25 6.84 -10.45
N LEU A 63 -9.41 7.78 -10.04
CA LEU A 63 -9.24 9.09 -10.66
C LEU A 63 -7.97 9.11 -11.50
N LEU A 64 -7.99 9.84 -12.61
CA LEU A 64 -6.79 10.26 -13.31
C LEU A 64 -6.33 11.58 -12.71
N ALA A 65 -5.08 11.68 -12.31
CA ALA A 65 -4.51 12.91 -11.77
C ALA A 65 -3.07 13.12 -12.21
N THR A 66 -2.61 14.38 -12.26
CA THR A 66 -1.19 14.72 -12.37
C THR A 66 -0.61 14.93 -10.98
N GLU A 67 0.53 14.30 -10.68
CA GLU A 67 1.34 14.58 -9.50
C GLU A 67 2.13 15.87 -9.73
N ARG A 68 1.95 16.89 -8.88
CA ARG A 68 2.46 18.25 -9.11
C ARG A 68 3.99 18.34 -9.07
N ASP A 69 4.63 17.52 -8.23
CA ASP A 69 6.08 17.55 -8.04
C ASP A 69 6.84 16.93 -9.22
N THR A 70 6.28 15.87 -9.81
CA THR A 70 6.90 15.10 -10.91
C THR A 70 6.33 15.43 -12.28
N ASN A 71 5.15 16.07 -12.32
CA ASN A 71 4.33 16.27 -13.51
C ASN A 71 3.94 14.94 -14.21
N GLU A 72 3.92 13.82 -13.48
CA GLU A 72 3.52 12.52 -14.01
C GLU A 72 2.03 12.25 -13.87
N LEU A 73 1.45 11.53 -14.84
CA LEU A 73 0.08 11.03 -14.74
C LEU A 73 0.01 9.80 -13.84
N ARG A 74 -0.94 9.82 -12.90
CA ARG A 74 -1.21 8.75 -11.93
C ARG A 74 -2.67 8.34 -11.95
N ALA A 75 -2.92 7.08 -11.64
CA ALA A 75 -4.24 6.59 -11.27
C ALA A 75 -4.36 6.60 -9.74
N LEU A 76 -5.28 7.39 -9.19
CA LEU A 76 -5.54 7.46 -7.75
C LEU A 76 -6.79 6.65 -7.41
N LYS A 77 -6.62 5.56 -6.67
CA LYS A 77 -7.74 4.78 -6.17
C LYS A 77 -8.09 5.22 -4.76
N THR A 78 -9.36 5.50 -4.53
CA THR A 78 -9.91 5.76 -3.20
C THR A 78 -11.20 5.01 -2.98
N PHE A 79 -11.55 4.77 -1.72
CA PHE A 79 -12.76 4.05 -1.34
C PHE A 79 -13.85 5.05 -1.03
N ARG A 80 -15.11 4.62 -1.14
CA ARG A 80 -16.23 5.48 -0.73
C ARG A 80 -16.14 5.77 0.78
N ASP A 81 -16.50 6.98 1.19
CA ASP A 81 -16.24 7.48 2.53
C ASP A 81 -16.96 6.66 3.61
N GLU A 82 -18.10 6.09 3.25
CA GLU A 82 -18.87 5.19 4.07
C GLU A 82 -18.04 3.93 4.38
N LEU A 83 -17.36 3.33 3.40
CA LEU A 83 -16.50 2.15 3.63
C LEU A 83 -15.27 2.43 4.50
N LEU A 84 -14.95 3.69 4.71
CA LEU A 84 -13.90 4.17 5.59
C LEU A 84 -14.48 4.80 6.87
N ALA A 85 -15.73 4.55 7.25
CA ALA A 85 -16.37 5.23 8.37
C ALA A 85 -15.78 4.87 9.75
N ASP A 86 -15.30 3.64 9.94
CA ASP A 86 -14.70 3.18 11.20
C ASP A 86 -13.18 2.99 11.11
N GLY A 87 -12.49 3.13 12.26
CA GLY A 87 -11.03 3.04 12.34
C GLY A 87 -10.46 1.69 11.92
N ALA A 88 -11.16 0.58 12.22
CA ALA A 88 -10.70 -0.77 11.88
C ALA A 88 -10.76 -1.02 10.36
N SER A 89 -11.76 -0.48 9.67
CA SER A 89 -11.90 -0.53 8.22
C SER A 89 -10.80 0.27 7.52
N ARG A 90 -10.44 1.45 8.05
CA ARG A 90 -9.31 2.25 7.56
C ARG A 90 -7.97 1.53 7.74
N ASP A 91 -7.76 0.91 8.90
CA ASP A 91 -6.52 0.19 9.20
C ASP A 91 -6.35 -1.07 8.35
N ALA A 92 -7.43 -1.83 8.12
CA ALA A 92 -7.42 -2.98 7.22
C ALA A 92 -7.09 -2.55 5.79
N PHE A 93 -7.76 -1.50 5.30
CA PHE A 93 -7.50 -0.97 3.96
C PHE A 93 -6.07 -0.44 3.81
N ARG A 94 -5.57 0.32 4.79
CA ARG A 94 -4.19 0.81 4.80
C ARG A 94 -3.18 -0.33 4.76
N LYS A 95 -3.39 -1.38 5.56
CA LYS A 95 -2.51 -2.55 5.60
C LYS A 95 -2.46 -3.27 4.25
N GLU A 96 -3.59 -3.37 3.55
CA GLU A 96 -3.70 -4.00 2.24
C GLU A 96 -3.08 -3.18 1.13
N ALA A 97 -3.34 -1.88 1.13
CA ALA A 97 -2.71 -0.96 0.20
C ALA A 97 -1.18 -0.96 0.37
N LEU A 98 -0.70 -1.06 1.61
CA LEU A 98 0.73 -1.22 1.90
C LEU A 98 1.27 -2.57 1.40
N LEU A 99 0.52 -3.67 1.50
CA LEU A 99 0.96 -4.95 0.91
C LEU A 99 1.14 -4.84 -0.61
N TRP A 100 0.25 -4.13 -1.30
CA TRP A 100 0.37 -3.92 -2.74
C TRP A 100 1.55 -3.01 -3.08
N VAL A 101 1.77 -1.91 -2.34
CA VAL A 101 2.98 -1.08 -2.50
C VAL A 101 4.26 -1.90 -2.26
N ASN A 102 4.21 -2.83 -1.30
CA ASN A 102 5.33 -3.70 -0.94
C ASN A 102 5.52 -4.90 -1.88
N LEU A 103 4.72 -5.07 -2.94
CA LEU A 103 4.93 -6.13 -3.92
C LEU A 103 6.21 -5.94 -4.75
N GLU A 104 6.96 -4.84 -4.58
CA GLU A 104 8.04 -4.45 -5.47
C GLU A 104 7.55 -4.27 -6.93
N GLU A 105 8.31 -3.58 -7.76
CA GLU A 105 7.92 -3.39 -9.16
C GLU A 105 8.12 -4.70 -9.94
N HIS A 106 7.02 -5.26 -10.46
CA HIS A 106 7.04 -6.47 -11.26
C HIS A 106 6.44 -6.21 -12.66
N PRO A 107 7.04 -6.72 -13.76
CA PRO A 107 6.60 -6.44 -15.12
C PRO A 107 5.12 -6.74 -15.38
N PHE A 108 4.54 -7.70 -14.66
CA PHE A 108 3.15 -8.13 -14.82
C PHE A 108 2.20 -7.74 -13.69
N ILE A 109 2.63 -6.89 -12.76
CA ILE A 109 1.77 -6.34 -11.70
C ILE A 109 1.68 -4.83 -11.90
N LEU A 110 0.48 -4.27 -11.76
CA LEU A 110 0.31 -2.82 -11.73
C LEU A 110 1.00 -2.27 -10.47
N ALA A 111 1.97 -1.37 -10.65
CA ALA A 111 2.70 -0.79 -9.54
C ALA A 111 1.80 0.16 -8.74
N ALA A 112 1.62 -0.14 -7.46
CA ALA A 112 1.17 0.81 -6.47
C ALA A 112 2.40 1.52 -5.91
N ARG A 113 2.46 2.85 -6.01
CA ARG A 113 3.64 3.65 -5.65
C ARG A 113 3.55 4.19 -4.23
N TRP A 114 2.39 4.74 -3.86
CA TRP A 114 2.21 5.41 -2.57
C TRP A 114 0.83 5.12 -1.98
N VAL A 115 0.76 5.14 -0.66
CA VAL A 115 -0.48 5.14 0.10
C VAL A 115 -0.49 6.33 1.03
N GLU A 116 -1.42 7.24 0.81
CA GLU A 116 -1.49 8.50 1.55
C GLU A 116 -2.91 8.84 1.95
N THR A 117 -3.05 9.59 3.04
CA THR A 117 -4.35 10.06 3.54
C THR A 117 -4.45 11.56 3.34
N PHE A 118 -5.47 11.99 2.60
CA PHE A 118 -5.79 13.41 2.39
C PHE A 118 -7.18 13.69 2.93
N SER A 119 -7.30 14.70 3.79
CA SER A 119 -8.59 15.07 4.42
C SER A 119 -9.33 13.90 5.08
N GLY A 120 -8.59 12.97 5.69
CA GLY A 120 -9.14 11.79 6.35
C GLY A 120 -9.49 10.62 5.41
N ARG A 121 -9.25 10.76 4.10
CA ARG A 121 -9.53 9.74 3.08
C ARG A 121 -8.25 9.13 2.55
N LEU A 122 -8.21 7.81 2.44
CA LEU A 122 -7.03 7.07 2.00
C LEU A 122 -7.03 6.91 0.47
N PHE A 123 -5.88 7.14 -0.13
CA PHE A 123 -5.62 7.05 -1.56
C PHE A 123 -4.45 6.11 -1.81
N VAL A 124 -4.59 5.29 -2.85
CA VAL A 124 -3.49 4.49 -3.41
C VAL A 124 -3.14 5.10 -4.76
N ALA A 125 -1.93 5.63 -4.87
CA ALA A 125 -1.39 6.13 -6.12
C ALA A 125 -0.75 4.98 -6.90
N MET A 126 -1.17 4.81 -8.14
CA MET A 126 -0.71 3.74 -9.04
C MET A 126 -0.25 4.35 -10.36
N ASP A 127 0.57 3.58 -11.09
CA ASP A 127 0.92 3.94 -12.45
C ASP A 127 -0.34 3.99 -13.34
N TYR A 128 -0.40 5.00 -14.21
CA TYR A 128 -1.49 5.12 -15.15
C TYR A 128 -1.26 4.25 -16.39
N ILE A 129 -2.20 3.35 -16.70
CA ILE A 129 -2.21 2.59 -17.95
C ILE A 129 -3.06 3.34 -18.98
N ALA A 130 -2.39 3.91 -19.98
CA ALA A 130 -3.06 4.61 -21.06
C ALA A 130 -3.83 3.63 -21.97
N PRO A 131 -5.04 3.99 -22.44
CA PRO A 131 -5.78 3.17 -23.38
C PRO A 131 -5.05 3.00 -24.70
N ASP A 132 -5.33 1.87 -25.36
CA ASP A 132 -4.90 1.61 -26.74
C ASP A 132 -5.68 2.45 -27.77
N ALA A 133 -5.39 2.25 -29.06
CA ALA A 133 -6.02 2.99 -30.16
C ALA A 133 -7.55 2.77 -30.23
N GLU A 134 -8.04 1.63 -29.75
CA GLU A 134 -9.47 1.29 -29.68
C GLU A 134 -10.11 1.66 -28.32
N ARG A 135 -9.41 2.46 -27.50
CA ARG A 135 -9.85 2.89 -26.16
C ARG A 135 -10.03 1.75 -25.16
N ARG A 136 -9.29 0.64 -25.33
CA ARG A 136 -9.28 -0.48 -24.39
C ARG A 136 -8.16 -0.31 -23.37
N VAL A 137 -8.43 -0.70 -22.13
CA VAL A 137 -7.51 -0.60 -20.99
C VAL A 137 -7.38 -1.95 -20.28
N ASN A 138 -8.46 -2.72 -20.19
CA ASN A 138 -8.49 -4.01 -19.50
C ASN A 138 -9.00 -5.14 -20.39
N LEU A 139 -8.81 -6.39 -19.94
CA LEU A 139 -9.21 -7.59 -20.69
C LEU A 139 -10.72 -7.64 -20.95
N ALA A 140 -11.57 -7.09 -20.08
CA ALA A 140 -13.01 -7.01 -20.33
C ALA A 140 -13.29 -6.20 -21.61
N ASP A 141 -12.57 -5.10 -21.82
CA ASP A 141 -12.69 -4.26 -23.01
C ASP A 141 -12.34 -5.02 -24.29
N HIS A 142 -11.33 -5.90 -24.23
CA HIS A 142 -10.96 -6.78 -25.34
C HIS A 142 -12.04 -7.83 -25.64
N LEU A 143 -12.74 -8.33 -24.61
CA LEU A 143 -13.80 -9.33 -24.73
C LEU A 143 -15.13 -8.75 -25.20
N ARG A 144 -15.38 -7.44 -25.08
CA ARG A 144 -16.65 -6.80 -25.52
C ARG A 144 -16.97 -7.03 -26.99
N SER A 145 -15.95 -7.30 -27.82
CA SER A 145 -16.15 -7.60 -29.25
C SER A 145 -16.89 -8.92 -29.51
N GLY A 146 -17.02 -9.79 -28.50
CA GLY A 146 -17.59 -11.14 -28.65
C GLY A 146 -16.68 -12.11 -29.41
N LYS A 147 -15.49 -11.68 -29.82
CA LYS A 147 -14.54 -12.50 -30.59
C LYS A 147 -13.53 -13.15 -29.65
N PRO A 148 -13.20 -14.44 -29.85
CA PRO A 148 -12.10 -15.07 -29.15
C PRO A 148 -10.79 -14.29 -29.28
N VAL A 149 -10.04 -14.20 -28.19
CA VAL A 149 -8.65 -13.76 -28.21
C VAL A 149 -7.84 -14.80 -28.96
N ARG A 150 -6.92 -14.36 -29.83
CA ARG A 150 -6.07 -15.28 -30.58
C ARG A 150 -5.31 -16.22 -29.64
N PRO A 151 -5.24 -17.54 -29.92
CA PRO A 151 -4.67 -18.51 -28.99
C PRO A 151 -3.26 -18.17 -28.52
N GLU A 152 -2.40 -17.68 -29.40
CA GLU A 152 -1.03 -17.27 -29.07
C GLU A 152 -1.00 -16.11 -28.07
N ARG A 153 -1.91 -15.14 -28.20
CA ARG A 153 -2.01 -13.99 -27.29
C ARG A 153 -2.64 -14.38 -25.96
N ALA A 154 -3.68 -15.21 -25.99
CA ALA A 154 -4.30 -15.74 -24.78
C ALA A 154 -3.30 -16.56 -23.95
N ALA A 155 -2.47 -17.38 -24.61
CA ALA A 155 -1.40 -18.13 -23.95
C ALA A 155 -0.30 -17.22 -23.39
N GLU A 156 0.11 -16.18 -24.13
CA GLU A 156 1.11 -15.19 -23.66
C GLU A 156 0.62 -14.48 -22.39
N TRP A 157 -0.58 -13.90 -22.43
CA TRP A 157 -1.18 -13.27 -21.25
C TRP A 157 -1.39 -14.25 -20.09
N ALA A 158 -1.75 -15.49 -20.38
CA ALA A 158 -1.88 -16.51 -19.35
C ALA A 158 -0.56 -16.79 -18.61
N ILE A 159 0.55 -16.86 -19.35
CA ILE A 159 1.89 -17.05 -18.79
C ILE A 159 2.32 -15.82 -17.99
N GLN A 160 2.11 -14.60 -18.52
CA GLN A 160 2.41 -13.35 -17.82
C GLN A 160 1.62 -13.23 -16.50
N PHE A 161 0.34 -13.61 -16.51
CA PHE A 161 -0.49 -13.65 -15.31
C PHE A 161 0.06 -14.64 -14.28
N CYS A 162 0.46 -15.84 -14.69
CA CYS A 162 1.06 -16.82 -13.79
C CYS A 162 2.34 -16.29 -13.15
N MET A 163 3.23 -15.66 -13.93
CA MET A 163 4.46 -15.05 -13.43
C MET A 163 4.18 -13.94 -12.41
N GLY A 164 3.17 -13.08 -12.66
CA GLY A 164 2.73 -12.07 -11.70
C GLY A 164 2.19 -12.67 -10.40
N MET A 165 1.39 -13.74 -10.48
CA MET A 165 0.85 -14.42 -9.29
C MET A 165 1.91 -15.21 -8.51
N GLU A 166 2.90 -15.79 -9.19
CA GLU A 166 4.08 -16.41 -8.57
C GLU A 166 4.84 -15.36 -7.73
N HIS A 167 5.08 -14.17 -8.30
CA HIS A 167 5.73 -13.06 -7.61
C HIS A 167 4.91 -12.57 -6.41
N ALA A 168 3.61 -12.35 -6.57
CA ALA A 168 2.74 -11.92 -5.49
C ALA A 168 2.73 -12.92 -4.31
N ASN A 169 2.72 -14.23 -4.61
CA ASN A 169 2.80 -15.27 -3.60
C ASN A 169 4.16 -15.28 -2.88
N ALA A 170 5.27 -15.06 -3.59
CA ALA A 170 6.60 -14.93 -2.99
C ALA A 170 6.68 -13.74 -2.01
N HIS A 171 5.87 -12.69 -2.23
CA HIS A 171 5.79 -11.48 -1.39
C HIS A 171 4.63 -11.51 -0.37
N GLY A 172 4.12 -12.71 -0.07
CA GLY A 172 3.16 -12.93 1.02
C GLY A 172 1.68 -12.82 0.64
N ILE A 173 1.36 -12.50 -0.62
CA ILE A 173 -0.03 -12.55 -1.11
C ILE A 173 -0.36 -13.97 -1.57
N ARG A 174 -0.90 -14.77 -0.64
CA ARG A 174 -1.22 -16.18 -0.88
C ARG A 174 -2.42 -16.42 -1.82
N CYS A 175 -3.29 -15.41 -1.99
CA CYS A 175 -4.50 -15.50 -2.80
C CYS A 175 -5.03 -14.10 -3.17
N HIS A 176 -5.45 -13.90 -4.43
CA HIS A 176 -5.97 -12.64 -5.00
C HIS A 176 -7.48 -12.44 -4.77
N ARG A 177 -8.31 -13.50 -4.86
CA ARG A 177 -9.76 -13.49 -4.49
C ARG A 177 -10.72 -12.66 -5.37
N ASP A 178 -10.23 -11.72 -6.16
CA ASP A 178 -11.03 -10.98 -7.16
C ASP A 178 -10.44 -11.01 -8.57
N ILE A 179 -10.06 -12.19 -9.06
CA ILE A 179 -9.59 -12.34 -10.44
C ILE A 179 -10.78 -12.23 -11.40
N LYS A 180 -10.73 -11.27 -12.31
CA LYS A 180 -11.73 -11.06 -13.39
C LYS A 180 -11.14 -10.23 -14.52
N PRO A 181 -11.72 -10.24 -15.72
CA PRO A 181 -11.20 -9.47 -16.86
C PRO A 181 -11.02 -7.97 -16.58
N ALA A 182 -11.86 -7.36 -15.74
CA ALA A 182 -11.75 -5.95 -15.39
C ALA A 182 -10.50 -5.60 -14.54
N ASN A 183 -9.96 -6.56 -13.79
CA ASN A 183 -8.77 -6.38 -12.93
C ASN A 183 -7.46 -6.80 -13.63
N ILE A 184 -7.53 -7.11 -14.94
CA ILE A 184 -6.40 -7.49 -15.77
C ILE A 184 -6.23 -6.40 -16.83
N LEU A 185 -5.27 -5.50 -16.61
CA LEU A 185 -4.98 -4.39 -17.52
C LEU A 185 -4.04 -4.84 -18.64
N ILE A 186 -4.19 -4.25 -19.82
CA ILE A 186 -3.33 -4.52 -20.97
C ILE A 186 -2.66 -3.19 -21.36
N ALA A 187 -1.35 -3.10 -21.18
CA ALA A 187 -0.57 -1.93 -21.59
C ALA A 187 -0.46 -1.83 -23.11
N ARG A 188 -0.09 -0.66 -23.63
CA ARG A 188 -0.01 -0.39 -25.07
C ARG A 188 0.96 -1.28 -25.84
N ASP A 189 2.02 -1.74 -25.17
CA ASP A 189 2.99 -2.70 -25.71
C ASP A 189 2.44 -4.15 -25.73
N GLY A 190 1.23 -4.36 -25.21
CA GLY A 190 0.57 -5.67 -25.09
C GLY A 190 0.90 -6.41 -23.80
N THR A 191 1.65 -5.80 -22.87
CA THR A 191 2.01 -6.39 -21.57
C THR A 191 0.80 -6.42 -20.63
N LEU A 192 0.53 -7.57 -20.04
CA LEU A 192 -0.50 -7.75 -19.01
C LEU A 192 -0.04 -7.16 -17.67
N LYS A 193 -0.94 -6.48 -16.95
CA LYS A 193 -0.73 -5.99 -15.60
C LYS A 193 -1.89 -6.44 -14.69
N ILE A 194 -1.58 -7.22 -13.67
CA ILE A 194 -2.53 -7.62 -12.63
C ILE A 194 -2.77 -6.42 -11.70
N ALA A 195 -4.02 -6.07 -11.49
CA ALA A 195 -4.43 -4.99 -10.59
C ALA A 195 -5.36 -5.51 -9.49
N ASP A 196 -5.59 -4.69 -8.48
CA ASP A 196 -6.61 -4.87 -7.44
C ASP A 196 -6.36 -6.05 -6.46
N PHE A 197 -5.11 -6.21 -6.01
CA PHE A 197 -4.75 -7.12 -4.91
C PHE A 197 -5.42 -6.80 -3.56
N GLY A 198 -5.86 -5.55 -3.37
CA GLY A 198 -6.32 -4.99 -2.08
C GLY A 198 -7.81 -5.16 -1.73
N LEU A 199 -8.50 -6.16 -2.28
CA LEU A 199 -9.85 -6.57 -1.82
C LEU A 199 -9.81 -7.96 -1.12
N ALA A 200 -8.68 -8.63 -1.16
CA ALA A 200 -8.55 -10.02 -0.74
C ALA A 200 -8.52 -10.20 0.78
N ALA A 201 -7.87 -9.32 1.55
CA ALA A 201 -7.57 -9.58 2.97
C ALA A 201 -8.60 -8.99 3.95
N LEU A 202 -9.46 -8.07 3.51
CA LEU A 202 -10.52 -7.43 4.30
C LEU A 202 -11.54 -8.43 4.85
N ALA A 203 -11.58 -9.63 4.27
CA ALA A 203 -12.46 -10.74 4.66
C ALA A 203 -11.90 -11.64 5.79
N GLU A 204 -10.62 -11.51 6.18
CA GLU A 204 -9.99 -12.45 7.13
C GLU A 204 -10.07 -12.04 8.61
N ARG A 205 -10.30 -10.76 8.95
CA ARG A 205 -10.30 -10.31 10.35
C ARG A 205 -11.68 -9.97 10.87
N ARG A 206 -12.07 -10.70 11.93
CA ARG A 206 -13.20 -10.37 12.82
C ARG A 206 -12.92 -9.05 13.56
N PRO A 207 -13.81 -8.07 13.43
CA PRO A 207 -14.49 -7.52 14.60
C PRO A 207 -16.02 -7.62 14.45
N GLU A 208 -16.74 -7.28 15.52
CA GLU A 208 -18.14 -7.60 15.71
C GLU A 208 -19.08 -7.02 14.64
N LEU A 209 -20.09 -7.83 14.31
CA LEU A 209 -20.83 -7.86 13.05
C LEU A 209 -21.95 -6.80 12.91
N THR A 210 -22.12 -5.86 13.83
CA THR A 210 -23.38 -5.11 13.94
C THR A 210 -23.44 -3.79 13.16
N ASP A 211 -22.32 -3.12 12.89
CA ASP A 211 -22.34 -1.73 12.37
C ASP A 211 -22.11 -1.59 10.85
N ARG A 212 -21.53 -2.59 10.17
CA ARG A 212 -21.30 -2.52 8.70
C ARG A 212 -22.57 -2.70 7.86
N HIS A 213 -23.62 -3.33 8.38
CA HIS A 213 -24.82 -3.65 7.57
C HIS A 213 -25.71 -2.44 7.28
N ARG A 214 -25.89 -1.54 8.26
CA ARG A 214 -26.75 -0.36 8.12
C ARG A 214 -26.16 0.65 7.11
N MET A 215 -24.83 0.68 7.05
CA MET A 215 -24.07 1.58 6.19
C MET A 215 -24.17 1.23 4.69
N ILE A 216 -24.19 -0.06 4.34
CA ILE A 216 -24.33 -0.50 2.94
C ILE A 216 -25.77 -0.29 2.44
N GLU A 217 -26.76 -0.35 3.33
CA GLU A 217 -28.17 -0.08 3.01
C GLU A 217 -28.41 1.39 2.60
N ASP A 218 -27.73 2.34 3.26
CA ASP A 218 -27.83 3.77 2.94
C ASP A 218 -27.03 4.11 1.66
N LEU A 219 -25.83 3.53 1.51
CA LEU A 219 -24.93 3.64 0.34
C LEU A 219 -25.56 3.31 -1.03
N CYS A 220 -26.48 2.34 -1.07
CA CYS A 220 -27.08 1.91 -2.32
C CYS A 220 -28.33 2.74 -2.70
N LYS A 221 -29.05 3.30 -1.73
CA LYS A 221 -30.19 4.19 -1.98
C LYS A 221 -29.77 5.50 -2.64
N ASP A 222 -28.63 6.06 -2.24
CA ASP A 222 -28.17 7.37 -2.72
C ASP A 222 -27.46 7.32 -4.08
N ALA A 223 -27.03 6.14 -4.53
CA ALA A 223 -26.32 5.94 -5.80
C ALA A 223 -27.21 5.64 -7.02
N GLY A 224 -28.55 5.65 -6.86
CA GLY A 224 -29.48 5.28 -7.94
C GLY A 224 -29.33 3.84 -8.42
N MET A 225 -28.72 2.97 -7.61
CA MET A 225 -28.55 1.54 -7.89
C MET A 225 -29.70 0.77 -7.20
N GLU A 226 -30.35 -0.15 -7.90
CA GLU A 226 -31.34 -1.02 -7.26
C GLU A 226 -30.64 -2.02 -6.34
N VAL A 227 -30.93 -1.95 -5.03
CA VAL A 227 -30.62 -3.03 -4.09
C VAL A 227 -31.63 -4.14 -4.32
N ALA A 228 -31.18 -5.28 -4.84
CA ALA A 228 -31.97 -6.50 -4.75
C ALA A 228 -31.94 -7.01 -3.29
N PHE A 229 -32.92 -6.60 -2.48
CA PHE A 229 -33.20 -7.27 -1.21
C PHE A 229 -33.78 -8.66 -1.51
N VAL A 230 -33.03 -9.72 -1.25
CA VAL A 230 -33.64 -11.05 -1.05
C VAL A 230 -33.97 -11.20 0.44
N SER A 231 -35.00 -10.48 0.88
CA SER A 231 -35.77 -10.89 2.05
C SER A 231 -37.09 -11.46 1.52
N GLN A 232 -37.11 -12.75 1.19
CA GLN A 232 -38.41 -13.42 1.05
C GLN A 232 -38.96 -13.70 2.45
N ASN A 233 -39.93 -12.90 2.88
CA ASN A 233 -41.03 -13.23 3.80
C ASN A 233 -40.84 -14.47 4.70
N LYS A 234 -39.79 -14.48 5.54
CA LYS A 234 -39.64 -15.38 6.69
C LYS A 234 -38.93 -14.62 7.81
N PRO A 235 -39.29 -14.89 9.08
CA PRO A 235 -38.84 -14.06 10.20
C PRO A 235 -37.31 -14.11 10.30
N ALA A 236 -36.71 -12.92 10.50
CA ALA A 236 -35.30 -12.65 10.80
C ALA A 236 -34.35 -13.88 10.77
N GLY A 237 -33.77 -14.19 9.61
CA GLY A 237 -32.93 -15.38 9.41
C GLY A 237 -31.63 -15.12 8.64
N LYS A 238 -30.56 -14.82 9.39
CA LYS A 238 -29.14 -15.23 9.25
C LYS A 238 -28.34 -15.15 7.92
N ASN A 239 -28.92 -14.84 6.76
CA ASN A 239 -28.19 -14.69 5.49
C ASN A 239 -28.35 -13.27 4.92
N ARG A 240 -27.24 -12.59 4.56
CA ARG A 240 -27.22 -11.22 4.01
C ARG A 240 -26.18 -11.12 2.90
N ALA A 241 -26.55 -10.68 1.70
CA ALA A 241 -25.66 -10.52 0.55
C ALA A 241 -25.58 -9.05 0.12
N PHE A 242 -24.37 -8.51 -0.09
CA PHE A 242 -24.16 -7.17 -0.65
C PHE A 242 -23.53 -7.26 -2.02
N ILE A 243 -24.24 -6.75 -3.01
CA ILE A 243 -23.87 -6.88 -4.42
C ILE A 243 -24.09 -5.55 -5.10
N ALA A 244 -23.01 -5.00 -5.66
CA ALA A 244 -23.10 -3.84 -6.53
C ALA A 244 -23.32 -4.32 -7.97
N GLN A 245 -24.38 -3.83 -8.62
CA GLN A 245 -24.65 -4.08 -10.03
C GLN A 245 -24.43 -2.79 -10.83
N GLY A 246 -23.62 -2.85 -11.90
CA GLY A 246 -23.45 -1.74 -12.83
C GLY A 246 -24.62 -1.64 -13.82
N GLN A 247 -24.75 -0.49 -14.49
CA GLN A 247 -25.82 -0.21 -15.48
C GLN A 247 -25.88 -1.20 -16.66
N ASN A 248 -24.81 -1.98 -16.89
CA ASN A 248 -24.70 -2.97 -17.98
C ASN A 248 -25.00 -4.42 -17.53
N GLY A 249 -25.47 -4.63 -16.30
CA GLY A 249 -25.73 -5.97 -15.76
C GLY A 249 -24.49 -6.71 -15.21
N GLU A 250 -23.33 -6.05 -15.17
CA GLU A 250 -22.10 -6.58 -14.58
C GLU A 250 -22.15 -6.51 -13.05
N PHE A 251 -21.75 -7.60 -12.39
CA PHE A 251 -21.59 -7.67 -10.95
C PHE A 251 -20.21 -7.13 -10.53
N GLY A 252 -20.17 -6.28 -9.51
CA GLY A 252 -18.95 -5.89 -8.83
C GLY A 252 -18.47 -6.94 -7.82
N PHE A 253 -17.32 -6.67 -7.17
CA PHE A 253 -16.93 -7.41 -5.97
C PHE A 253 -18.09 -7.43 -4.97
N SER A 254 -18.27 -8.52 -4.24
CA SER A 254 -19.42 -8.69 -3.34
C SER A 254 -18.96 -9.30 -2.03
N ILE A 255 -19.53 -8.85 -0.92
CA ILE A 255 -19.35 -9.46 0.40
C ILE A 255 -20.67 -10.13 0.77
N ILE A 256 -20.63 -11.44 0.98
CA ILE A 256 -21.84 -12.24 1.20
C ILE A 256 -21.69 -13.00 2.52
N GLN A 257 -22.64 -12.79 3.42
CA GLN A 257 -22.72 -13.49 4.70
C GLN A 257 -23.76 -14.60 4.63
N THR A 258 -23.33 -15.83 4.87
CA THR A 258 -24.21 -17.01 4.95
C THR A 258 -23.86 -17.79 6.21
N GLU A 259 -24.83 -17.98 7.11
CA GLU A 259 -24.69 -18.76 8.35
C GLU A 259 -23.48 -18.38 9.24
N GLY A 260 -23.11 -17.09 9.28
CA GLY A 260 -21.98 -16.60 10.07
C GLY A 260 -20.61 -16.68 9.39
N LYS A 261 -20.55 -17.11 8.13
CA LYS A 261 -19.33 -17.10 7.28
C LYS A 261 -19.39 -15.98 6.26
N MET A 262 -18.26 -15.32 6.02
CA MET A 262 -18.11 -14.23 5.06
C MET A 262 -17.44 -14.75 3.78
N MET A 263 -18.09 -14.57 2.64
CA MET A 263 -17.56 -14.83 1.30
C MET A 263 -17.22 -13.49 0.64
N CYS A 264 -16.13 -13.45 -0.11
CA CYS A 264 -15.67 -12.25 -0.81
C CYS A 264 -15.27 -12.61 -2.25
N GLY A 265 -15.56 -11.72 -3.20
CA GLY A 265 -15.27 -11.89 -4.63
C GLY A 265 -16.46 -11.52 -5.52
N THR A 266 -16.25 -11.54 -6.82
CA THR A 266 -17.30 -11.20 -7.79
C THR A 266 -18.19 -12.44 -8.08
N PRO A 267 -19.51 -12.39 -7.85
CA PRO A 267 -20.42 -13.49 -8.15
C PRO A 267 -20.28 -13.95 -9.62
N GLY A 268 -20.20 -15.26 -9.83
CA GLY A 268 -19.94 -15.86 -11.15
C GLY A 268 -18.48 -16.16 -11.44
N TYR A 269 -17.55 -15.51 -10.73
CA TYR A 269 -16.11 -15.79 -10.78
C TYR A 269 -15.64 -16.65 -9.60
N LEU A 270 -16.42 -16.73 -8.53
CA LEU A 270 -16.10 -17.52 -7.33
C LEU A 270 -15.92 -19.01 -7.64
N ALA A 271 -14.94 -19.63 -6.97
CA ALA A 271 -14.74 -21.07 -7.01
C ALA A 271 -15.79 -21.83 -6.18
N PRO A 272 -16.11 -23.11 -6.51
CA PRO A 272 -17.15 -23.89 -5.84
C PRO A 272 -17.00 -24.00 -4.32
N GLU A 273 -15.76 -24.16 -3.84
CA GLU A 273 -15.46 -24.22 -2.41
C GLU A 273 -15.75 -22.91 -1.68
N VAL A 274 -15.62 -21.77 -2.34
CA VAL A 274 -15.92 -20.46 -1.74
C VAL A 274 -17.41 -20.31 -1.52
N TYR A 275 -18.25 -20.80 -2.44
CA TYR A 275 -19.70 -20.87 -2.25
C TYR A 275 -20.12 -21.74 -1.04
N ARG A 276 -19.27 -22.70 -0.63
CA ARG A 276 -19.48 -23.53 0.58
C ARG A 276 -18.97 -22.86 1.87
N GLY A 277 -18.43 -21.64 1.76
CA GLY A 277 -17.83 -20.91 2.86
C GLY A 277 -16.49 -21.49 3.32
N GLU A 278 -15.75 -22.15 2.43
CA GLU A 278 -14.34 -22.51 2.65
C GLU A 278 -13.45 -21.29 2.34
N THR A 279 -12.30 -21.19 3.02
CA THR A 279 -11.36 -20.09 2.78
C THR A 279 -10.72 -20.25 1.41
N ALA A 280 -10.79 -19.20 0.59
CA ALA A 280 -10.14 -19.18 -0.72
C ALA A 280 -8.61 -19.27 -0.60
N ASP A 281 -8.02 -20.14 -1.44
CA ASP A 281 -6.59 -20.33 -1.56
C ASP A 281 -6.13 -20.19 -3.03
N VAL A 282 -4.85 -20.50 -3.30
CA VAL A 282 -4.28 -20.44 -4.66
C VAL A 282 -5.03 -21.30 -5.68
N ARG A 283 -5.68 -22.39 -5.26
CA ARG A 283 -6.45 -23.26 -6.16
C ARG A 283 -7.83 -22.68 -6.45
N SER A 284 -8.38 -21.88 -5.55
CA SER A 284 -9.57 -21.05 -5.82
C SER A 284 -9.26 -19.97 -6.87
N ASP A 285 -8.09 -19.34 -6.80
CA ASP A 285 -7.64 -18.39 -7.82
C ASP A 285 -7.38 -19.06 -9.18
N ILE A 286 -6.78 -20.24 -9.20
CA ILE A 286 -6.58 -21.02 -10.43
C ILE A 286 -7.91 -21.37 -11.10
N TYR A 287 -8.94 -21.71 -10.31
CA TYR A 287 -10.28 -21.93 -10.84
C TYR A 287 -10.84 -20.65 -11.47
N THR A 288 -10.74 -19.54 -10.74
CA THR A 288 -11.22 -18.24 -11.19
C THR A 288 -10.51 -17.80 -12.47
N PHE A 289 -9.20 -17.98 -12.53
CA PHE A 289 -8.41 -17.71 -13.73
C PHE A 289 -8.78 -18.65 -14.88
N GLY A 290 -9.14 -19.90 -14.60
CA GLY A 290 -9.72 -20.82 -15.58
C GLY A 290 -10.99 -20.29 -16.26
N LEU A 291 -11.84 -19.55 -15.53
CA LEU A 291 -13.01 -18.88 -16.10
C LEU A 291 -12.59 -17.77 -17.08
N VAL A 292 -11.56 -17.00 -16.72
CA VAL A 292 -10.99 -15.96 -17.58
C VAL A 292 -10.36 -16.57 -18.84
N LEU A 293 -9.61 -17.67 -18.71
CA LEU A 293 -9.06 -18.41 -19.86
C LEU A 293 -10.17 -18.91 -20.79
N TRP A 294 -11.27 -19.42 -20.23
CA TRP A 294 -12.43 -19.84 -21.00
C TRP A 294 -13.04 -18.66 -21.77
N GLN A 295 -13.20 -17.50 -21.12
CA GLN A 295 -13.71 -16.29 -21.77
C GLN A 295 -12.81 -15.80 -22.90
N MET A 296 -11.48 -15.81 -22.70
CA MET A 296 -10.53 -15.50 -23.78
C MET A 296 -10.66 -16.45 -24.95
N ALA A 297 -10.82 -17.75 -24.68
CA ALA A 297 -10.91 -18.77 -25.72
C ALA A 297 -12.25 -18.78 -26.48
N THR A 298 -13.33 -18.27 -25.88
CA THR A 298 -14.66 -18.22 -26.51
C THR A 298 -15.07 -16.84 -26.98
N GLY A 299 -14.41 -15.78 -26.50
CA GLY A 299 -14.83 -14.39 -26.70
C GLY A 299 -16.01 -13.99 -25.83
N SER A 300 -16.44 -14.83 -24.89
CA SER A 300 -17.61 -14.56 -24.06
C SER A 300 -17.35 -13.42 -23.07
N ALA A 301 -18.26 -12.44 -23.03
CA ALA A 301 -18.26 -11.37 -22.05
C ALA A 301 -18.56 -11.87 -20.62
N SER A 302 -19.11 -13.07 -20.47
CA SER A 302 -19.55 -13.65 -19.19
C SER A 302 -18.99 -15.06 -18.97
N PRO A 303 -18.71 -15.48 -17.72
CA PRO A 303 -18.28 -16.85 -17.41
C PRO A 303 -19.28 -17.95 -17.85
N PRO A 304 -18.83 -19.20 -18.02
CA PRO A 304 -19.64 -20.27 -18.62
C PRO A 304 -20.79 -20.79 -17.76
N PHE A 305 -20.75 -20.58 -16.44
CA PHE A 305 -21.68 -21.21 -15.50
C PHE A 305 -22.76 -20.25 -14.97
N ILE A 306 -22.75 -19.00 -15.44
CA ILE A 306 -23.74 -18.01 -15.02
C ILE A 306 -24.91 -17.94 -15.99
N GLY A 307 -26.11 -17.83 -15.43
CA GLY A 307 -27.35 -17.57 -16.15
C GLY A 307 -27.81 -16.13 -15.98
N PRO A 308 -28.91 -15.71 -16.63
CA PRO A 308 -29.44 -14.36 -16.45
C PRO A 308 -29.85 -14.15 -14.99
N PHE A 309 -29.40 -13.05 -14.40
CA PHE A 309 -29.85 -12.65 -13.07
C PHE A 309 -31.29 -12.15 -13.14
N ARG A 310 -32.13 -12.65 -12.24
CA ARG A 310 -33.58 -12.33 -12.19
C ARG A 310 -33.99 -11.76 -10.82
N GLY A 311 -33.09 -11.06 -10.14
CA GLY A 311 -33.35 -10.48 -8.82
C GLY A 311 -33.27 -11.45 -7.64
N ASP A 312 -33.11 -12.76 -7.86
CA ASP A 312 -32.88 -13.76 -6.82
C ASP A 312 -31.40 -14.16 -6.76
N ILE A 313 -30.70 -13.64 -5.75
CA ILE A 313 -29.28 -13.89 -5.59
C ILE A 313 -28.96 -15.27 -5.03
N GLU A 314 -29.76 -15.78 -4.10
CA GLU A 314 -29.51 -17.09 -3.53
C GLU A 314 -29.76 -18.17 -4.60
N GLY A 315 -30.81 -18.01 -5.39
CA GLY A 315 -31.07 -18.82 -6.57
C GLY A 315 -29.97 -18.71 -7.62
N PHE A 316 -29.50 -17.50 -7.93
CA PHE A 316 -28.40 -17.28 -8.87
C PHE A 316 -27.10 -17.97 -8.42
N MET A 317 -26.70 -17.79 -7.15
CA MET A 317 -25.50 -18.42 -6.60
C MET A 317 -25.63 -19.94 -6.56
N ARG A 318 -26.79 -20.47 -6.13
CA ARG A 318 -27.05 -21.91 -6.08
C ARG A 318 -26.98 -22.53 -7.47
N MET A 319 -27.66 -21.94 -8.45
CA MET A 319 -27.62 -22.39 -9.84
C MET A 319 -26.19 -22.36 -10.39
N THR A 320 -25.46 -21.25 -10.16
CA THR A 320 -24.06 -21.14 -10.59
C THR A 320 -23.22 -22.26 -9.98
N TYR A 321 -23.31 -22.45 -8.66
CA TYR A 321 -22.62 -23.52 -7.94
C TYR A 321 -22.99 -24.93 -8.47
N GLU A 322 -24.27 -25.20 -8.70
CA GLU A 322 -24.73 -26.49 -9.24
C GLU A 322 -24.16 -26.75 -10.64
N GLN A 323 -24.13 -25.73 -11.51
CA GLN A 323 -23.53 -25.83 -12.83
C GLN A 323 -22.02 -26.06 -12.75
N GLN A 324 -21.32 -25.34 -11.89
CA GLN A 324 -19.90 -25.55 -11.65
C GLN A 324 -19.62 -26.98 -11.15
N MET A 325 -20.42 -27.48 -10.19
CA MET A 325 -20.28 -28.82 -9.62
C MET A 325 -20.64 -29.96 -10.59
N SER A 326 -21.37 -29.67 -11.68
CA SER A 326 -21.62 -30.64 -12.74
C SER A 326 -20.32 -31.12 -13.41
N GLY A 327 -19.25 -30.32 -13.33
CA GLY A 327 -17.94 -30.59 -13.92
C GLY A 327 -17.91 -30.54 -15.45
N ARG A 328 -19.02 -30.19 -16.11
CA ARG A 328 -19.11 -30.09 -17.57
C ARG A 328 -18.77 -28.68 -18.02
N VAL A 329 -17.50 -28.45 -18.33
CA VAL A 329 -17.07 -27.20 -18.97
C VAL A 329 -17.62 -27.18 -20.41
N PRO A 330 -18.28 -26.10 -20.86
CA PRO A 330 -18.68 -25.98 -22.26
C PRO A 330 -17.48 -26.12 -23.18
N SER A 331 -17.62 -26.91 -24.26
CA SER A 331 -16.52 -27.24 -25.17
C SER A 331 -15.83 -25.99 -25.69
N VAL A 332 -14.50 -25.98 -25.63
CA VAL A 332 -13.66 -24.90 -26.10
C VAL A 332 -12.83 -25.40 -27.28
N THR A 333 -13.06 -24.83 -28.46
CA THR A 333 -12.20 -25.09 -29.63
C THR A 333 -10.96 -24.19 -29.55
N SER A 334 -10.02 -24.56 -28.69
CA SER A 334 -8.76 -23.83 -28.48
C SER A 334 -7.64 -24.78 -28.07
N PRO A 335 -6.38 -24.52 -28.46
CA PRO A 335 -5.20 -25.20 -27.92
C PRO A 335 -5.11 -25.17 -26.38
N LEU A 336 -5.77 -24.20 -25.74
CA LEU A 336 -5.81 -24.05 -24.27
C LEU A 336 -6.89 -24.92 -23.60
N GLY A 337 -7.72 -25.66 -24.37
CA GLY A 337 -8.90 -26.38 -23.87
C GLY A 337 -8.61 -27.31 -22.68
N ALA A 338 -7.59 -28.17 -22.80
CA ALA A 338 -7.23 -29.09 -21.71
C ALA A 338 -6.75 -28.37 -20.43
N VAL A 339 -6.06 -27.24 -20.58
CA VAL A 339 -5.64 -26.41 -19.43
C VAL A 339 -6.87 -25.79 -18.76
N ILE A 340 -7.80 -25.25 -19.55
CA ILE A 340 -9.06 -24.66 -19.08
C ILE A 340 -9.87 -25.71 -18.30
N GLU A 341 -10.05 -26.90 -18.86
CA GLU A 341 -10.78 -28.01 -18.21
C GLU A 341 -10.17 -28.41 -16.87
N ARG A 342 -8.83 -28.46 -16.78
CA ARG A 342 -8.14 -28.78 -15.53
C ARG A 342 -8.27 -27.67 -14.49
N CYS A 343 -8.17 -26.40 -14.89
CA CYS A 343 -8.41 -25.27 -13.98
C CYS A 343 -9.84 -25.30 -13.42
N LEU A 344 -10.82 -25.59 -14.27
CA LEU A 344 -12.25 -25.60 -13.93
C LEU A 344 -12.74 -26.91 -13.28
N ASN A 345 -11.83 -27.77 -12.80
CA ASN A 345 -12.23 -28.96 -12.07
C ASN A 345 -12.94 -28.57 -10.76
N PRO A 346 -14.11 -29.15 -10.43
CA PRO A 346 -14.82 -28.79 -9.19
C PRO A 346 -14.04 -29.13 -7.92
N ALA A 347 -13.17 -30.16 -7.96
CA ALA A 347 -12.37 -30.58 -6.81
C ALA A 347 -11.01 -29.83 -6.81
N PRO A 348 -10.71 -28.99 -5.80
CA PRO A 348 -9.46 -28.24 -5.74
C PRO A 348 -8.19 -29.10 -5.91
N PRO A 349 -8.07 -30.31 -5.30
CA PRO A 349 -6.88 -31.16 -5.47
C PRO A 349 -6.65 -31.68 -6.90
N LYS A 350 -7.65 -31.61 -7.79
CA LYS A 350 -7.52 -32.03 -9.19
C LYS A 350 -7.10 -30.89 -10.13
N ARG A 351 -7.07 -29.65 -9.63
CA ARG A 351 -6.56 -28.47 -10.35
C ARG A 351 -5.03 -28.48 -10.34
N TYR A 352 -4.42 -27.47 -10.96
CA TYR A 352 -3.00 -27.18 -10.72
C TYR A 352 -2.79 -26.79 -9.25
N SER A 353 -1.68 -27.22 -8.68
CA SER A 353 -1.37 -27.01 -7.26
C SER A 353 -0.96 -25.56 -6.95
N ASN A 354 -0.40 -24.85 -7.93
CA ASN A 354 0.01 -23.45 -7.87
C ASN A 354 0.16 -22.88 -9.30
N PHE A 355 0.39 -21.56 -9.42
CA PHE A 355 0.54 -20.87 -10.70
C PHE A 355 1.79 -21.27 -11.49
N SER A 356 2.85 -21.76 -10.83
CA SER A 356 4.05 -22.27 -11.50
C SER A 356 3.76 -23.56 -12.28
N GLU A 357 2.99 -24.48 -11.69
CA GLU A 357 2.55 -25.71 -12.36
C GLU A 357 1.63 -25.39 -13.55
N LEU A 358 0.72 -24.42 -13.40
CA LEU A 358 -0.13 -23.94 -14.49
C LEU A 358 0.70 -23.32 -15.61
N ARG A 359 1.69 -22.48 -15.30
CA ARG A 359 2.61 -21.90 -16.27
C ARG A 359 3.37 -22.98 -17.04
N GLY A 360 3.88 -24.01 -16.36
CA GLY A 360 4.57 -25.14 -16.99
C GLY A 360 3.69 -25.92 -17.98
N ALA A 361 2.37 -25.89 -17.83
CA ALA A 361 1.44 -26.46 -18.82
C ALA A 361 1.14 -25.51 -19.99
N LEU A 362 1.21 -24.19 -19.78
CA LEU A 362 0.94 -23.17 -20.79
C LEU A 362 2.13 -22.90 -21.71
N GLU A 363 3.36 -22.92 -21.19
CA GLU A 363 4.59 -22.61 -21.93
C GLU A 363 4.81 -23.52 -23.16
N PRO A 364 4.63 -24.86 -23.09
CA PRO A 364 4.73 -25.72 -24.28
C PRO A 364 3.69 -25.40 -25.34
N ILE A 365 2.47 -25.00 -24.94
CA ILE A 365 1.41 -24.62 -25.87
C ILE A 365 1.80 -23.33 -26.58
N PHE A 366 2.28 -22.32 -25.84
CA PHE A 366 2.75 -21.06 -26.41
C PHE A 366 3.94 -21.27 -27.37
N GLN A 367 4.92 -22.07 -26.98
CA GLN A 367 6.08 -22.42 -27.81
C GLN A 367 5.63 -23.09 -29.11
N LYS A 368 4.64 -23.99 -29.06
CA LYS A 368 4.09 -24.65 -30.26
C LYS A 368 3.35 -23.68 -31.18
N LEU A 369 2.65 -22.69 -30.62
CA LEU A 369 1.89 -21.70 -31.39
C LEU A 369 2.78 -20.63 -32.05
N THR A 370 3.91 -20.28 -31.42
CA THR A 370 4.70 -19.10 -31.81
C THR A 370 6.13 -19.41 -32.25
N GLY A 371 6.66 -20.58 -31.91
CA GLY A 371 8.07 -20.92 -32.13
C GLY A 371 9.05 -20.24 -31.17
N ARG A 372 8.57 -19.44 -30.20
CA ARG A 372 9.41 -18.73 -29.21
C ARG A 372 8.90 -18.92 -27.78
N GLY A 373 9.79 -18.73 -26.81
CA GLY A 373 9.43 -18.64 -25.40
C GLY A 373 8.80 -17.28 -25.07
N VAL A 374 8.03 -17.21 -23.99
CA VAL A 374 7.57 -15.91 -23.47
C VAL A 374 8.79 -15.18 -22.93
N THR A 375 9.06 -14.02 -23.52
CA THR A 375 10.07 -13.09 -23.01
C THR A 375 9.45 -12.34 -21.84
N ILE A 376 10.07 -12.43 -20.66
CA ILE A 376 9.77 -11.50 -19.58
C ILE A 376 10.31 -10.15 -20.06
N PRO A 377 9.48 -9.10 -20.23
CA PRO A 377 10.01 -7.78 -20.46
C PRO A 377 10.98 -7.49 -19.31
N THR A 378 12.25 -7.22 -19.61
CA THR A 378 13.19 -6.61 -18.66
C THR A 378 12.79 -5.15 -18.37
N ALA A 379 11.49 -4.89 -18.30
CA ALA A 379 10.87 -3.64 -17.92
C ALA A 379 10.90 -3.59 -16.39
N GLY A 380 12.06 -3.22 -15.89
CA GLY A 380 12.41 -3.12 -14.47
C GLY A 380 13.92 -3.01 -14.36
N GLU A 381 14.63 -4.10 -14.65
CA GLU A 381 16.09 -4.19 -14.48
C GLU A 381 16.93 -3.33 -15.44
N ASN A 382 16.34 -2.67 -16.43
CA ASN A 382 17.05 -1.73 -17.32
C ASN A 382 16.63 -0.26 -17.12
N SER A 383 15.87 0.04 -16.08
CA SER A 383 15.53 1.43 -15.75
C SER A 383 16.30 1.90 -14.53
N VAL A 384 16.78 3.13 -14.61
CA VAL A 384 17.41 3.84 -13.50
C VAL A 384 16.46 3.90 -12.31
N ALA A 385 15.19 4.24 -12.56
CA ALA A 385 14.16 4.39 -11.53
C ALA A 385 13.91 3.10 -10.73
N PHE A 386 13.85 1.93 -11.38
CA PHE A 386 13.68 0.65 -10.70
C PHE A 386 14.82 0.38 -9.71
N TRP A 387 16.07 0.49 -10.17
CA TRP A 387 17.23 0.24 -9.33
C TRP A 387 17.40 1.29 -8.24
N CYS A 388 17.09 2.56 -8.54
CA CYS A 388 17.11 3.63 -7.55
C CYS A 388 16.07 3.41 -6.45
N ASN A 389 14.83 3.06 -6.81
CA ASN A 389 13.75 2.78 -5.87
C ASN A 389 14.04 1.51 -5.05
N LYS A 390 14.52 0.44 -5.69
CA LYS A 390 14.93 -0.79 -5.00
C LYS A 390 16.06 -0.52 -4.01
N GLY A 391 17.06 0.26 -4.41
CA GLY A 391 18.16 0.69 -3.55
C GLY A 391 17.65 1.49 -2.33
N GLY A 392 16.73 2.44 -2.54
CA GLY A 392 16.10 3.21 -1.47
C GLY A 392 15.33 2.34 -0.46
N SER A 393 14.55 1.37 -0.94
CA SER A 393 13.82 0.43 -0.09
C SER A 393 14.75 -0.49 0.71
N LEU A 394 15.80 -1.03 0.08
CA LEU A 394 16.80 -1.85 0.77
C LEU A 394 17.54 -1.07 1.84
N PHE A 395 17.86 0.20 1.57
CA PHE A 395 18.47 1.11 2.54
C PHE A 395 17.56 1.35 3.75
N ALA A 396 16.26 1.60 3.52
CA ALA A 396 15.28 1.76 4.60
C ALA A 396 15.13 0.50 5.48
N LEU A 397 15.46 -0.68 4.95
CA LEU A 397 15.48 -1.95 5.67
C LEU A 397 16.84 -2.27 6.35
N GLY A 398 17.81 -1.37 6.27
CA GLY A 398 19.16 -1.56 6.80
C GLY A 398 20.04 -2.52 5.98
N ARG A 399 19.61 -2.91 4.77
CA ARG A 399 20.35 -3.81 3.86
C ARG A 399 21.30 -2.98 2.99
N ASN A 400 22.25 -2.31 3.64
CA ASN A 400 23.08 -1.26 3.04
C ASN A 400 23.92 -1.74 1.84
N GLU A 401 24.57 -2.91 1.92
CA GLU A 401 25.39 -3.43 0.81
C GLU A 401 24.56 -3.77 -0.44
N GLU A 402 23.35 -4.29 -0.25
CA GLU A 402 22.45 -4.59 -1.37
C GLU A 402 21.85 -3.32 -1.98
N ALA A 403 21.64 -2.28 -1.15
CA ALA A 403 21.25 -0.97 -1.62
C ALA A 403 22.35 -0.34 -2.50
N LEU A 404 23.63 -0.43 -2.10
CA LEU A 404 24.76 0.02 -2.91
C LEU A 404 24.80 -0.68 -4.27
N ALA A 405 24.66 -2.02 -4.29
CA ALA A 405 24.63 -2.78 -5.52
C ALA A 405 23.48 -2.37 -6.46
N CYS A 406 22.34 -1.96 -5.90
CA CYS A 406 21.24 -1.42 -6.69
C CYS A 406 21.57 -0.05 -7.28
N PHE A 407 22.11 0.88 -6.49
CA PHE A 407 22.53 2.18 -7.02
C PHE A 407 23.64 2.05 -8.06
N ASP A 408 24.56 1.11 -7.91
CA ASP A 408 25.58 0.81 -8.94
C ASP A 408 24.97 0.35 -10.26
N LYS A 409 23.92 -0.48 -10.20
CA LYS A 409 23.17 -0.87 -11.39
C LYS A 409 22.39 0.29 -12.00
N ALA A 410 21.80 1.16 -11.20
CA ALA A 410 21.15 2.38 -11.69
C ALA A 410 22.15 3.28 -12.44
N LEU A 411 23.34 3.46 -11.86
CA LEU A 411 24.42 4.29 -12.41
C LEU A 411 25.14 3.64 -13.60
N LEU A 412 25.10 2.31 -13.73
CA LEU A 412 25.54 1.61 -14.94
C LEU A 412 24.63 1.93 -16.13
N ILE A 413 23.33 2.12 -15.88
CA ILE A 413 22.33 2.45 -16.90
C ILE A 413 22.42 3.94 -17.27
N ASP A 414 22.40 4.83 -16.27
CA ASP A 414 22.62 6.26 -16.47
C ASP A 414 23.63 6.82 -15.46
N PRO A 415 24.89 7.01 -15.88
CA PRO A 415 25.91 7.62 -15.03
C PRO A 415 25.63 9.08 -14.64
N ARG A 416 24.63 9.73 -15.24
CA ARG A 416 24.24 11.11 -14.95
C ARG A 416 23.04 11.22 -14.01
N ASP A 417 22.48 10.12 -13.53
CA ASP A 417 21.34 10.17 -12.61
C ASP A 417 21.76 10.71 -11.24
N THR A 418 21.34 11.94 -10.95
CA THR A 418 21.71 12.69 -9.74
C THR A 418 21.13 12.04 -8.48
N MET A 419 19.93 11.46 -8.58
CA MET A 419 19.23 10.82 -7.48
C MET A 419 19.96 9.56 -7.01
N SER A 420 20.39 8.69 -7.93
CA SER A 420 21.15 7.47 -7.61
C SER A 420 22.53 7.79 -7.02
N TRP A 421 23.24 8.80 -7.54
CA TRP A 421 24.48 9.27 -6.92
C TRP A 421 24.25 9.81 -5.50
N CYS A 422 23.19 10.61 -5.30
CA CYS A 422 22.89 11.21 -4.00
C CYS A 422 22.47 10.14 -2.98
N ASN A 423 21.63 9.18 -3.38
CA ASN A 423 21.18 8.09 -2.53
C ASN A 423 22.32 7.13 -2.19
N LYS A 424 23.17 6.77 -3.17
CA LYS A 424 24.38 5.99 -2.94
C LYS A 424 25.28 6.67 -1.90
N GLY A 425 25.45 7.98 -2.01
CA GLY A 425 26.17 8.78 -1.02
C GLY A 425 25.57 8.67 0.38
N GLY A 426 24.24 8.72 0.51
CA GLY A 426 23.54 8.52 1.77
C GLY A 426 23.79 7.15 2.41
N VAL A 427 23.76 6.07 1.61
CA VAL A 427 24.07 4.71 2.11
C VAL A 427 25.53 4.60 2.59
N LEU A 428 26.46 5.23 1.88
CA LEU A 428 27.87 5.23 2.25
C LEU A 428 28.11 5.98 3.57
N VAL A 429 27.31 7.00 3.91
CA VAL A 429 27.37 7.66 5.23
C VAL A 429 26.99 6.68 6.34
N GLU A 430 25.89 5.93 6.19
CA GLU A 430 25.47 4.93 7.20
C GLU A 430 26.45 3.76 7.35
N LEU A 431 27.28 3.50 6.33
CA LEU A 431 28.38 2.53 6.38
C LEU A 431 29.69 3.13 6.89
N GLU A 432 29.68 4.39 7.36
CA GLU A 432 30.85 5.16 7.81
C GLU A 432 31.95 5.34 6.72
N ARG A 433 31.60 5.13 5.44
CA ARG A 433 32.48 5.29 4.27
C ARG A 433 32.43 6.74 3.76
N LEU A 434 32.80 7.68 4.63
CA LEU A 434 32.53 9.12 4.46
C LEU A 434 33.22 9.75 3.25
N ASP A 435 34.45 9.37 2.91
CA ASP A 435 35.15 9.91 1.73
C ASP A 435 34.49 9.48 0.42
N GLU A 436 34.02 8.23 0.34
CA GLU A 436 33.29 7.72 -0.83
C GLU A 436 31.91 8.38 -0.95
N ALA A 437 31.24 8.65 0.17
CA ALA A 437 30.01 9.41 0.20
C ALA A 437 30.20 10.82 -0.37
N ILE A 438 31.25 11.52 0.08
CA ILE A 438 31.62 12.85 -0.44
C ILE A 438 31.91 12.80 -1.94
N ALA A 439 32.58 11.76 -2.43
CA ALA A 439 32.81 11.58 -3.87
C ALA A 439 31.48 11.43 -4.64
N CYS A 440 30.51 10.68 -4.12
CA CYS A 440 29.18 10.54 -4.72
C CYS A 440 28.42 11.88 -4.74
N PHE A 441 28.42 12.63 -3.64
CA PHE A 441 27.80 13.97 -3.62
C PHE A 441 28.49 14.95 -4.55
N ASN A 442 29.83 14.90 -4.67
CA ASN A 442 30.56 15.69 -5.66
C ASN A 442 30.14 15.33 -7.10
N LYS A 443 29.86 14.06 -7.39
CA LYS A 443 29.31 13.65 -8.69
C LYS A 443 27.92 14.23 -8.92
N THR A 444 26.99 14.10 -7.97
CA THR A 444 25.68 14.76 -8.04
C THR A 444 25.83 16.26 -8.32
N LEU A 445 26.67 16.96 -7.56
CA LEU A 445 26.88 18.41 -7.66
C LEU A 445 27.61 18.86 -8.93
N SER A 446 28.38 17.97 -9.56
CA SER A 446 28.99 18.23 -10.86
C SER A 446 27.99 18.16 -12.01
N ILE A 447 26.91 17.38 -11.84
CA ILE A 447 25.83 17.21 -12.83
C ILE A 447 24.75 18.28 -12.59
N ASP A 448 24.34 18.46 -11.33
CA ASP A 448 23.37 19.45 -10.88
C ASP A 448 23.93 20.26 -9.69
N PRO A 449 24.52 21.44 -9.96
CA PRO A 449 25.03 22.34 -8.92
C PRO A 449 23.94 22.91 -8.00
N GLN A 450 22.67 22.87 -8.41
CA GLN A 450 21.51 23.39 -7.68
C GLN A 450 20.84 22.31 -6.80
N HIS A 451 21.46 21.14 -6.64
CA HIS A 451 20.91 20.08 -5.81
C HIS A 451 21.11 20.34 -4.30
N ALA A 452 20.18 21.05 -3.67
CA ALA A 452 20.26 21.46 -2.26
C ALA A 452 20.53 20.29 -1.28
N LEU A 453 19.82 19.17 -1.47
CA LEU A 453 19.99 17.98 -0.61
C LEU A 453 21.41 17.37 -0.70
N ALA A 454 22.04 17.38 -1.87
CA ALA A 454 23.40 16.86 -2.04
C ALA A 454 24.43 17.77 -1.36
N TRP A 455 24.24 19.10 -1.41
CA TRP A 455 25.03 20.04 -0.61
C TRP A 455 24.87 19.78 0.89
N SER A 456 23.64 19.61 1.36
CA SER A 456 23.36 19.33 2.78
C SER A 456 23.98 18.00 3.23
N ASN A 457 23.82 16.93 2.45
CA ASN A 457 24.34 15.61 2.79
C ASN A 457 25.88 15.57 2.75
N LYS A 458 26.50 16.26 1.78
CA LYS A 458 27.95 16.47 1.75
C LYS A 458 28.44 17.21 3.01
N GLY A 459 27.71 18.24 3.44
CA GLY A 459 27.99 18.93 4.70
C GLY A 459 27.87 18.00 5.91
N GLY A 460 26.92 17.06 5.87
CA GLY A 460 26.74 16.01 6.88
C GLY A 460 27.99 15.15 7.03
N ALA A 461 28.43 14.56 5.92
CA ALA A 461 29.62 13.70 5.88
C ALA A 461 30.90 14.45 6.29
N LEU A 462 31.08 15.70 5.83
CA LEU A 462 32.22 16.54 6.22
C LEU A 462 32.24 16.85 7.72
N ARG A 463 31.06 17.11 8.32
CA ARG A 463 30.95 17.33 9.76
C ARG A 463 31.36 16.09 10.55
N GLU A 464 31.06 14.90 10.07
CA GLU A 464 31.43 13.64 10.71
C GLU A 464 32.93 13.35 10.60
N LEU A 465 33.56 13.79 9.52
CA LEU A 465 35.03 13.83 9.40
C LEU A 465 35.70 14.96 10.23
N GLY A 466 34.96 15.77 10.98
CA GLY A 466 35.49 16.90 11.74
C GLY A 466 35.85 18.13 10.90
N ARG A 467 35.54 18.16 9.60
CA ARG A 467 35.82 19.26 8.67
C ARG A 467 34.71 20.31 8.72
N HIS A 468 34.57 20.95 9.88
CA HIS A 468 33.40 21.77 10.22
C HIS A 468 33.24 23.04 9.36
N GLU A 469 34.33 23.72 8.99
CA GLU A 469 34.30 24.92 8.14
C GLU A 469 33.80 24.59 6.71
N GLU A 470 34.26 23.48 6.15
CA GLU A 470 33.82 23.00 4.85
C GLU A 470 32.36 22.53 4.89
N ALA A 471 31.95 21.89 5.99
CA ALA A 471 30.57 21.52 6.23
C ALA A 471 29.66 22.75 6.25
N ILE A 472 30.03 23.81 6.98
CA ILE A 472 29.30 25.08 7.01
C ILE A 472 29.15 25.67 5.61
N THR A 473 30.22 25.70 4.83
CA THR A 473 30.18 26.17 3.43
C THR A 473 29.19 25.36 2.57
N CYS A 474 29.11 24.05 2.78
CA CYS A 474 28.15 23.21 2.07
C CYS A 474 26.71 23.50 2.52
N TYR A 475 26.45 23.65 3.83
CA TYR A 475 25.13 24.03 4.32
C TYR A 475 24.71 25.43 3.85
N ASP A 476 25.63 26.39 3.78
CA ASP A 476 25.35 27.72 3.22
C ASP A 476 24.87 27.64 1.78
N LYS A 477 25.51 26.81 0.96
CA LYS A 477 25.05 26.58 -0.42
C LYS A 477 23.69 25.89 -0.46
N ALA A 478 23.47 24.85 0.35
CA ALA A 478 22.17 24.17 0.43
C ALA A 478 21.05 25.15 0.80
N LEU A 479 21.28 25.99 1.81
CA LEU A 479 20.30 26.95 2.35
C LEU A 479 20.10 28.18 1.46
N ALA A 480 21.10 28.54 0.64
CA ALA A 480 20.93 29.57 -0.39
C ALA A 480 20.01 29.09 -1.54
N ILE A 481 20.02 27.78 -1.82
CA ILE A 481 19.17 27.15 -2.85
C ILE A 481 17.78 26.89 -2.28
N GLU A 482 17.69 26.20 -1.14
CA GLU A 482 16.45 25.87 -0.45
C GLU A 482 16.52 26.33 1.02
N PRO A 483 15.97 27.51 1.34
CA PRO A 483 16.02 28.07 2.69
C PRO A 483 15.23 27.27 3.74
N ARG A 484 14.23 26.49 3.32
CA ARG A 484 13.31 25.77 4.23
C ARG A 484 13.78 24.34 4.57
N MET A 485 15.06 24.18 4.89
CA MET A 485 15.64 22.90 5.33
C MET A 485 16.00 22.92 6.83
N PRO A 486 15.09 22.56 7.74
CA PRO A 486 15.35 22.66 9.17
C PRO A 486 16.51 21.75 9.62
N THR A 487 16.66 20.57 9.02
CA THR A 487 17.79 19.66 9.29
C THR A 487 19.14 20.26 8.88
N ALA A 488 19.22 20.99 7.76
CA ALA A 488 20.44 21.65 7.31
C ALA A 488 20.83 22.80 8.26
N TRP A 489 19.85 23.61 8.68
CA TRP A 489 20.06 24.63 9.72
C TRP A 489 20.55 24.02 11.04
N ASN A 490 19.92 22.96 11.52
CA ASN A 490 20.35 22.25 12.73
C ASN A 490 21.78 21.71 12.59
N ASN A 491 22.13 21.06 11.47
CA ASN A 491 23.47 20.51 11.28
C ASN A 491 24.55 21.58 11.08
N LYS A 492 24.20 22.72 10.47
CA LYS A 492 25.07 23.90 10.44
C LYS A 492 25.32 24.43 11.85
N GLY A 493 24.29 24.52 12.69
CA GLY A 493 24.41 24.90 14.10
C GLY A 493 25.31 23.94 14.89
N ARG A 494 25.17 22.62 14.70
CA ARG A 494 26.07 21.62 15.28
C ARG A 494 27.53 21.83 14.89
N SER A 495 27.79 22.21 13.63
CA SER A 495 29.13 22.49 13.13
C SER A 495 29.72 23.77 13.75
N PHE A 496 28.93 24.83 13.90
CA PHE A 496 29.36 26.03 14.63
C PHE A 496 29.68 25.75 16.10
N ASN A 497 28.89 24.91 16.76
CA ASN A 497 29.18 24.49 18.14
C ASN A 497 30.50 23.75 18.28
N ALA A 498 30.81 22.86 17.33
CA ALA A 498 32.08 22.15 17.34
C ALA A 498 33.28 23.10 17.19
N LEU A 499 33.10 24.22 16.50
CA LEU A 499 34.08 25.32 16.39
C LEU A 499 34.04 26.31 17.58
N GLY A 500 33.21 26.08 18.60
CA GLY A 500 33.05 26.98 19.74
C GLY A 500 32.24 28.26 19.46
N LEU A 501 31.67 28.41 18.27
CA LEU A 501 30.90 29.58 17.86
C LEU A 501 29.43 29.47 18.30
N ARG A 502 29.21 29.41 19.62
CA ARG A 502 27.94 29.03 20.26
C ARG A 502 26.75 29.94 19.91
N GLU A 503 26.94 31.26 19.82
CA GLU A 503 25.85 32.18 19.46
C GLU A 503 25.40 32.02 17.99
N LYS A 504 26.34 31.76 17.07
CA LYS A 504 26.00 31.43 15.68
C LYS A 504 25.25 30.11 15.59
N ALA A 505 25.60 29.14 16.45
CA ALA A 505 24.89 27.87 16.53
C ALA A 505 23.44 28.07 17.00
N ILE A 506 23.22 28.87 18.05
CA ILE A 506 21.87 29.23 18.54
C ILE A 506 21.03 29.84 17.43
N THR A 507 21.59 30.81 16.68
CA THR A 507 20.89 31.43 15.54
C THR A 507 20.49 30.40 14.48
N CYS A 508 21.34 29.41 14.21
CA CYS A 508 21.00 28.34 13.27
C CYS A 508 19.88 27.43 13.80
N PHE A 509 19.90 27.08 15.10
CA PHE A 509 18.81 26.31 15.70
C PHE A 509 17.50 27.10 15.70
N ASP A 510 17.53 28.41 15.95
CA ASP A 510 16.35 29.28 15.87
C ASP A 510 15.75 29.29 14.47
N ASN A 511 16.58 29.36 13.43
CA ASN A 511 16.10 29.25 12.05
C ASN A 511 15.48 27.87 11.77
N ALA A 512 16.08 26.78 12.26
CA ALA A 512 15.49 25.44 12.14
C ALA A 512 14.11 25.36 12.81
N LEU A 513 13.99 25.94 14.02
CA LEU A 513 12.78 25.93 14.83
C LEU A 513 11.70 26.90 14.33
N ALA A 514 12.08 27.98 13.66
CA ALA A 514 11.15 28.86 12.97
C ALA A 514 10.47 28.15 11.77
N ILE A 515 11.17 27.21 11.14
CA ILE A 515 10.64 26.39 10.04
C ILE A 515 9.84 25.20 10.57
N ASP A 516 10.38 24.46 11.53
CA ASP A 516 9.71 23.35 12.21
C ASP A 516 9.79 23.50 13.74
N PRO A 517 8.75 24.08 14.38
CA PRO A 517 8.71 24.26 15.83
C PRO A 517 8.72 22.96 16.64
N ARG A 518 8.49 21.79 16.01
CA ARG A 518 8.50 20.48 16.67
C ARG A 518 9.78 19.69 16.42
N HIS A 519 10.80 20.30 15.82
CA HIS A 519 12.05 19.62 15.53
C HIS A 519 12.85 19.33 16.83
N SER A 520 12.57 18.19 17.46
CA SER A 520 13.12 17.77 18.76
C SER A 520 14.64 17.95 18.85
N ALA A 521 15.40 17.40 17.90
CA ALA A 521 16.86 17.52 17.91
C ALA A 521 17.38 18.97 17.86
N ALA A 522 16.66 19.91 17.24
CA ALA A 522 17.07 21.31 17.20
C ALA A 522 16.85 21.98 18.56
N TRP A 523 15.73 21.67 19.24
CA TRP A 523 15.49 22.08 20.62
C TRP A 523 16.55 21.50 21.57
N THR A 524 16.84 20.20 21.48
CA THR A 524 17.86 19.54 22.31
C THR A 524 19.25 20.14 22.07
N ASN A 525 19.63 20.39 20.82
CA ASN A 525 20.92 21.01 20.49
C ASN A 525 20.99 22.47 20.96
N LYS A 526 19.93 23.25 20.79
CA LYS A 526 19.85 24.63 21.30
C LYS A 526 19.98 24.65 22.82
N GLY A 527 19.21 23.81 23.53
CA GLY A 527 19.27 23.71 24.98
C GLY A 527 20.65 23.34 25.49
N ARG A 528 21.30 22.34 24.87
CA ARG A 528 22.69 21.97 25.20
C ARG A 528 23.65 23.14 24.98
N THR A 529 23.47 23.92 23.92
CA THR A 529 24.32 25.09 23.61
C THR A 529 24.15 26.20 24.64
N LEU A 530 22.92 26.45 25.08
CA LEU A 530 22.59 27.40 26.13
C LEU A 530 23.17 26.97 27.48
N GLY A 531 23.10 25.68 27.82
CA GLY A 531 23.76 25.15 29.01
C GLY A 531 25.28 25.35 29.00
N LEU A 532 25.94 25.18 27.84
CA LEU A 532 27.38 25.50 27.68
C LEU A 532 27.70 27.00 27.79
N LEU A 533 26.69 27.87 27.74
CA LEU A 533 26.79 29.30 28.00
C LEU A 533 26.29 29.67 29.39
N GLU A 534 26.07 28.68 30.28
CA GLU A 534 25.53 28.85 31.63
C GLU A 534 24.12 29.46 31.68
N ARG A 535 23.39 29.44 30.55
CA ARG A 535 22.00 29.90 30.42
C ARG A 535 21.03 28.75 30.70
N HIS A 536 21.14 28.17 31.90
CA HIS A 536 20.47 26.92 32.26
C HIS A 536 18.93 27.01 32.23
N ASP A 537 18.32 28.12 32.66
CA ASP A 537 16.85 28.27 32.63
C ASP A 537 16.29 28.23 31.19
N GLU A 538 16.96 28.90 30.25
CA GLU A 538 16.59 28.84 28.83
C GLU A 538 16.84 27.45 28.22
N ALA A 539 17.89 26.77 28.68
CA ALA A 539 18.17 25.39 28.30
C ALA A 539 17.04 24.44 28.74
N LEU A 540 16.56 24.57 29.99
CA LEU A 540 15.44 23.78 30.50
C LEU A 540 14.18 23.97 29.66
N ALA A 541 13.85 25.22 29.31
CA ALA A 541 12.71 25.50 28.43
C ALA A 541 12.84 24.84 27.05
N CYS A 542 14.06 24.78 26.50
CA CYS A 542 14.33 24.07 25.24
C CYS A 542 14.14 22.55 25.40
N PHE A 543 14.67 21.95 26.47
CA PHE A 543 14.51 20.52 26.71
C PHE A 543 13.05 20.13 26.96
N ASP A 544 12.27 20.95 27.65
CA ASP A 544 10.84 20.73 27.82
C ASP A 544 10.10 20.70 26.49
N ARG A 545 10.47 21.58 25.54
CA ARG A 545 9.91 21.58 24.18
C ARG A 545 10.34 20.35 23.38
N ALA A 546 11.59 19.91 23.52
CA ALA A 546 12.08 18.67 22.89
C ALA A 546 11.29 17.47 23.41
N ILE A 547 11.20 17.29 24.73
CA ILE A 547 10.51 16.16 25.39
C ILE A 547 9.00 16.18 25.12
N ALA A 548 8.38 17.37 25.06
CA ALA A 548 6.96 17.47 24.69
C ALA A 548 6.69 17.02 23.26
N SER A 549 7.65 17.25 22.35
CA SER A 549 7.55 16.83 20.95
C SER A 549 7.89 15.34 20.78
N GLU A 550 8.89 14.86 21.52
CA GLU A 550 9.39 13.49 21.50
C GLU A 550 9.65 12.99 22.93
N PRO A 551 8.64 12.38 23.60
CA PRO A 551 8.76 11.93 24.97
C PRO A 551 9.83 10.83 25.20
N GLY A 552 10.30 10.21 24.11
CA GLY A 552 11.33 9.17 24.10
C GLY A 552 12.77 9.69 23.87
N ASP A 553 13.02 11.00 23.85
CA ASP A 553 14.39 11.54 23.72
C ASP A 553 15.15 11.43 25.05
N ALA A 554 15.82 10.30 25.27
CA ALA A 554 16.65 10.05 26.46
C ALA A 554 17.82 11.06 26.58
N MET A 555 18.34 11.58 25.46
CA MET A 555 19.43 12.56 25.47
C MET A 555 18.91 13.92 25.95
N ALA A 556 17.72 14.35 25.52
CA ALA A 556 17.08 15.56 26.04
C ALA A 556 16.83 15.49 27.54
N LEU A 557 16.33 14.35 28.04
CA LEU A 557 16.12 14.11 29.48
C LEU A 557 17.44 14.14 30.25
N ASN A 558 18.49 13.48 29.75
CA ASN A 558 19.81 13.56 30.36
C ASN A 558 20.33 14.99 30.41
N ASN A 559 20.27 15.74 29.31
CA ASN A 559 20.79 17.11 29.26
C ASN A 559 19.96 18.08 30.13
N LYS A 560 18.65 17.84 30.25
CA LYS A 560 17.78 18.53 31.21
C LYS A 560 18.23 18.26 32.64
N GLY A 561 18.50 17.01 32.98
CA GLY A 561 19.04 16.61 34.27
C GLY A 561 20.36 17.32 34.58
N THR A 562 21.27 17.43 33.61
CA THR A 562 22.54 18.15 33.79
C THR A 562 22.30 19.61 34.10
N SER A 563 21.44 20.29 33.34
CA SER A 563 21.12 21.70 33.59
C SER A 563 20.41 21.92 34.94
N LEU A 564 19.60 20.96 35.42
CA LEU A 564 18.99 21.01 36.75
C LEU A 564 20.02 20.83 37.86
N ALA A 565 20.97 19.90 37.69
CA ALA A 565 22.03 19.68 38.65
C ALA A 565 22.94 20.91 38.79
N ASP A 566 23.29 21.56 37.67
CA ASP A 566 24.06 22.81 37.66
C ASP A 566 23.33 23.97 38.37
N LEU A 567 21.99 23.95 38.36
CA LEU A 567 21.14 24.87 39.13
C LEU A 567 20.92 24.46 40.60
N GLY A 568 21.52 23.35 41.06
CA GLY A 568 21.36 22.81 42.41
C GLY A 568 20.03 22.08 42.65
N ARG A 569 19.25 21.79 41.60
CA ARG A 569 17.95 21.09 41.66
C ARG A 569 18.16 19.58 41.53
N HIS A 570 18.92 19.01 42.45
CA HIS A 570 19.42 17.63 42.41
C HIS A 570 18.30 16.56 42.32
N GLU A 571 17.23 16.70 43.10
CA GLU A 571 16.11 15.74 43.10
C GLU A 571 15.42 15.65 41.72
N GLU A 572 15.19 16.81 41.08
CA GLU A 572 14.60 16.87 39.74
C GLU A 572 15.57 16.37 38.66
N ALA A 573 16.87 16.59 38.85
CA ALA A 573 17.90 16.05 37.96
C ALA A 573 17.91 14.52 38.00
N ILE A 574 17.89 13.90 39.19
CA ILE A 574 17.82 12.46 39.39
C ILE A 574 16.58 11.87 38.70
N ALA A 575 15.42 12.49 38.86
CA ALA A 575 14.19 12.06 38.19
C ALA A 575 14.31 12.09 36.65
N CYS A 576 14.98 13.10 36.09
CA CYS A 576 15.24 13.18 34.65
C CYS A 576 16.17 12.05 34.19
N TYR A 577 17.24 11.76 34.92
CA TYR A 577 18.15 10.66 34.58
C TYR A 577 17.49 9.30 34.69
N GLU A 578 16.66 9.08 35.71
CA GLU A 578 15.88 7.84 35.87
C GLU A 578 14.98 7.61 34.67
N ARG A 579 14.25 8.64 34.27
CA ARG A 579 13.37 8.56 33.11
C ARG A 579 14.14 8.36 31.80
N ALA A 580 15.33 8.94 31.67
CA ALA A 580 16.23 8.66 30.53
C ALA A 580 16.66 7.18 30.50
N LEU A 581 16.96 6.59 31.67
CA LEU A 581 17.36 5.19 31.81
C LEU A 581 16.20 4.20 31.67
N GLU A 582 14.96 4.60 31.98
CA GLU A 582 13.76 3.83 31.64
C GLU A 582 13.58 3.71 30.13
N ILE A 583 13.93 4.76 29.38
CA ILE A 583 13.86 4.78 27.92
C ILE A 583 15.04 4.02 27.30
N ASP A 584 16.27 4.31 27.74
CA ASP A 584 17.48 3.60 27.31
C ASP A 584 18.32 3.19 28.53
N PRO A 585 18.15 1.93 29.00
CA PRO A 585 18.93 1.41 30.13
C PRO A 585 20.45 1.38 29.89
N ARG A 586 20.90 1.51 28.63
CA ARG A 586 22.33 1.51 28.25
C ARG A 586 22.90 2.91 28.09
N HIS A 587 22.14 3.97 28.40
CA HIS A 587 22.60 5.35 28.26
C HIS A 587 23.68 5.70 29.29
N VAL A 588 24.95 5.46 28.94
CA VAL A 588 26.12 5.56 29.85
C VAL A 588 26.20 6.92 30.55
N MET A 589 25.94 8.02 29.84
CA MET A 589 26.01 9.36 30.43
C MET A 589 24.91 9.60 31.47
N ALA A 590 23.76 8.96 31.34
CA ALA A 590 22.68 9.13 32.33
C ALA A 590 23.03 8.39 33.63
N TRP A 591 23.64 7.20 33.53
CA TRP A 591 24.20 6.51 34.70
C TRP A 591 25.28 7.33 35.40
N PHE A 592 26.24 7.86 34.63
CA PHE A 592 27.34 8.66 35.16
C PHE A 592 26.83 9.93 35.86
N ASN A 593 25.96 10.68 35.18
CA ASN A 593 25.41 11.93 35.71
C ASN A 593 24.49 11.70 36.92
N LYS A 594 23.72 10.61 36.93
CA LYS A 594 22.89 10.23 38.10
C LYS A 594 23.73 9.93 39.34
N ALA A 595 24.88 9.27 39.17
CA ALA A 595 25.75 8.93 40.30
C ALA A 595 26.46 10.15 40.90
N GLY A 596 26.62 11.23 40.11
CA GLY A 596 27.26 12.47 40.55
C GLY A 596 26.32 13.59 40.98
N ALA A 597 25.01 13.46 40.75
CA ALA A 597 23.97 14.40 41.15
C ALA A 597 23.42 14.09 42.54
#